data_AF-A0A8J6TMI6-F1
#
_entry.id   AF-A0A8J6TMI6-F1
#
_cell.length_a   1.000
_cell.length_b   1.000
_cell.length_c   1.000
_cell.angle_alpha   90.00
_cell.angle_beta   90.00
_cell.angle_gamma   90.00
#
_symmetry.space_group_name_H-M   'P 1'
#
loop_
_entity.id
_entity.type
_entity.pdbx_description
1 polymer ?
#
loop_
_entity_poly.entity_id
_entity_poly.type
_entity_poly.pdbx_seq_one_letter_code
_entity_poly.pdbx_strand_id
1 'polypeptide(L)'
;MQDLFLLIRPRLLGFRNQLIRSGSPGKKRVWIMGGLGLAFCGGMFVLSSRVLIYFQSVEMIGNLLAQQLLSMVLLTFFSMLIFSNIITALSNLYLSKDLEFCHSTPVSVEELFISRSFYTFIDSSWMVIIFALPIFLSYGYVYGPGPGFYISLIHMNVAMAIIASCIGIFFTMVLVHIFPAQRTKDIILLLTIFMVVALYLLFRFLRPERLVNPEAFFSVAQYVSALKVPDSPFLPTHWVTETLWANLNVSEGRPSESGIEILLTWATAASAVVINVWIAHFIYFDGFSKSQEAKKRRAGGKRLLDLMIMSVSKPFGKDLSAIISKDIRVFFRDNTQWSQLLLLAALIVVYLYNFSVLPLDKSPIRLDFLQNELAFLNMGLAGFVLSALCARFVFTAVSAEGEAYWIIRSSPLKIKRYLWGKFIFFLFPIFILAEVLIVATNYLLEVTLFMMILSSITIGFMTFGIVALGIGFGAIYPKFKHENIGQV
;
A
#
# COMPACT_ATOMS: atom_id res chain seq x y z
N MET A 1 15.65 -21.55 21.60
CA MET A 1 14.30 -21.01 21.98
C MET A 1 14.37 -19.88 23.02
N GLN A 2 15.24 -19.93 24.04
CA GLN A 2 15.43 -18.79 24.96
C GLN A 2 15.93 -17.54 24.22
N ASP A 3 16.82 -17.72 23.26
CA ASP A 3 17.38 -16.64 22.44
C ASP A 3 16.32 -15.98 21.54
N LEU A 4 15.40 -16.78 20.98
CA LEU A 4 14.28 -16.27 20.20
C LEU A 4 13.36 -15.35 21.03
N PHE A 5 13.08 -15.72 22.29
CA PHE A 5 12.29 -14.86 23.19
C PHE A 5 13.04 -13.56 23.53
N LEU A 6 14.36 -13.63 23.73
CA LEU A 6 15.20 -12.45 23.97
C LEU A 6 15.24 -11.50 22.76
N LEU A 7 15.21 -12.03 21.54
CA LEU A 7 15.14 -11.22 20.32
C LEU A 7 13.80 -10.53 20.12
N ILE A 8 12.68 -11.14 20.56
CA ILE A 8 11.32 -10.60 20.41
C ILE A 8 10.97 -9.56 21.49
N ARG A 9 11.52 -9.73 22.70
CA ARG A 9 11.20 -8.94 23.90
C ARG A 9 11.39 -7.41 23.74
N PRO A 10 12.46 -6.88 23.11
CA PRO A 10 12.68 -5.44 23.01
C PRO A 10 11.53 -4.71 22.31
N ARG A 11 10.94 -5.31 21.27
CA ARG A 11 9.84 -4.71 20.53
C ARG A 11 8.54 -4.70 21.34
N LEU A 12 8.24 -5.79 22.05
CA LEU A 12 7.11 -5.86 22.98
C LEU A 12 7.25 -4.83 24.11
N LEU A 13 8.44 -4.71 24.69
CA LEU A 13 8.72 -3.70 25.72
C LEU A 13 8.65 -2.28 25.16
N GLY A 14 9.14 -2.05 23.94
CA GLY A 14 9.03 -0.77 23.24
C GLY A 14 7.58 -0.35 23.03
N PHE A 15 6.75 -1.24 22.50
CA PHE A 15 5.32 -1.02 22.30
C PHE A 15 4.59 -0.76 23.63
N ARG A 16 4.84 -1.58 24.64
CA ARG A 16 4.28 -1.40 25.99
C ARG A 16 4.69 -0.05 26.59
N ASN A 17 5.97 0.32 26.49
CA ASN A 17 6.46 1.58 27.03
C ASN A 17 5.89 2.78 26.26
N GLN A 18 5.70 2.66 24.96
CA GLN A 18 5.08 3.70 24.13
C GLN A 18 3.62 3.95 24.54
N LEU A 19 2.86 2.88 24.83
CA LEU A 19 1.48 3.00 25.32
C LEU A 19 1.41 3.57 26.75
N ILE A 20 2.29 3.12 27.66
CA ILE A 20 2.23 3.51 29.08
C ILE A 20 2.83 4.91 29.31
N ARG A 21 3.94 5.25 28.66
CA ARG A 21 4.70 6.50 28.89
C ARG A 21 4.36 7.62 27.90
N SER A 22 3.42 7.40 26.98
CA SER A 22 2.95 8.47 26.10
C SER A 22 2.29 9.58 26.93
N GLY A 23 2.86 10.79 26.89
CA GLY A 23 2.28 11.99 27.51
C GLY A 23 0.90 12.36 26.96
N SER A 24 0.26 13.37 27.55
CA SER A 24 -1.07 13.91 27.16
C SER A 24 -1.28 14.06 25.64
N PRO A 25 -0.36 14.64 24.84
CA PRO A 25 -0.56 14.76 23.39
C PRO A 25 -0.53 13.42 22.64
N GLY A 26 0.27 12.44 23.10
CA GLY A 26 0.31 11.13 22.47
C GLY A 26 -0.93 10.28 22.78
N LYS A 27 -1.52 10.42 23.97
CA LYS A 27 -2.81 9.79 24.29
C LYS A 27 -3.95 10.34 23.42
N LYS A 28 -4.00 11.67 23.22
CA LYS A 28 -4.98 12.30 22.32
C LYS A 28 -4.86 11.78 20.88
N ARG A 29 -3.62 11.62 20.37
CA ARG A 29 -3.39 11.05 19.03
C ARG A 29 -3.91 9.61 18.92
N VAL A 30 -3.66 8.77 19.92
CA VAL A 30 -4.16 7.38 19.95
C VAL A 30 -5.70 7.36 19.95
N TRP A 31 -6.35 8.21 20.73
CA TRP A 31 -7.82 8.31 20.74
C TRP A 31 -8.39 8.79 19.41
N ILE A 32 -7.79 9.82 18.80
CA ILE A 32 -8.24 10.33 17.49
C ILE A 32 -8.05 9.25 16.41
N MET A 33 -6.88 8.61 16.37
CA MET A 33 -6.60 7.56 15.38
C MET A 33 -7.47 6.32 15.61
N GLY A 34 -7.69 5.92 16.88
CA GLY A 34 -8.59 4.83 17.23
C GLY A 34 -10.04 5.13 16.89
N GLY A 35 -10.51 6.35 17.14
CA GLY A 35 -11.84 6.81 16.77
C GLY A 35 -12.05 6.84 15.25
N LEU A 36 -11.08 7.37 14.50
CA LEU A 36 -11.10 7.35 13.04
C LEU A 36 -11.11 5.92 12.49
N GLY A 37 -10.29 5.03 13.07
CA GLY A 37 -10.24 3.62 12.71
C GLY A 37 -11.56 2.89 12.97
N LEU A 38 -12.19 3.13 14.12
CA LEU A 38 -13.51 2.56 14.45
C LEU A 38 -14.61 3.11 13.54
N ALA A 39 -14.58 4.41 13.22
CA ALA A 39 -15.53 5.00 12.27
C ALA A 39 -15.37 4.40 10.87
N PHE A 40 -14.13 4.20 10.42
CA PHE A 40 -13.84 3.52 9.16
C PHE A 40 -14.32 2.07 9.16
N CYS A 41 -14.03 1.29 10.21
CA CYS A 41 -14.51 -0.08 10.36
C CYS A 41 -16.05 -0.15 10.39
N GLY A 42 -16.70 0.77 11.10
CA GLY A 42 -18.16 0.88 11.14
C GLY A 42 -18.74 1.19 9.77
N GLY A 43 -18.15 2.13 9.03
CA GLY A 43 -18.54 2.46 7.65
C GLY A 43 -18.41 1.28 6.71
N MET A 44 -17.27 0.57 6.75
CA MET A 44 -17.03 -0.65 5.96
C MET A 44 -18.02 -1.76 6.29
N PHE A 45 -18.31 -1.98 7.58
CA PHE A 45 -19.29 -2.97 8.04
C PHE A 45 -20.70 -2.65 7.54
N VAL A 46 -21.14 -1.39 7.66
CA VAL A 46 -22.47 -0.95 7.20
C VAL A 46 -22.59 -1.09 5.68
N LEU A 47 -21.58 -0.65 4.94
CA LEU A 47 -21.57 -0.72 3.48
C LEU A 47 -21.58 -2.17 2.99
N SER A 48 -20.74 -3.02 3.58
CA SER A 48 -20.70 -4.46 3.24
C SER A 48 -22.02 -5.16 3.58
N SER A 49 -22.60 -4.86 4.74
CA SER A 49 -23.92 -5.41 5.12
C SER A 49 -25.02 -4.98 4.16
N ARG A 50 -25.03 -3.72 3.72
CA ARG A 50 -25.99 -3.21 2.72
C ARG A 50 -25.88 -3.95 1.40
N VAL A 51 -24.66 -4.19 0.91
CA VAL A 51 -24.42 -4.94 -0.33
C VAL A 51 -24.89 -6.38 -0.21
N LEU A 52 -24.59 -7.06 0.92
CA LEU A 52 -25.00 -8.45 1.13
C LEU A 52 -26.51 -8.61 1.30
N ILE A 53 -27.19 -7.69 1.99
CA ILE A 53 -28.65 -7.67 2.09
C ILE A 53 -29.28 -7.46 0.70
N TYR A 54 -28.70 -6.59 -0.13
CA TYR A 54 -29.14 -6.43 -1.51
C TYR A 54 -28.98 -7.73 -2.31
N PHE A 55 -27.86 -8.45 -2.15
CA PHE A 55 -27.69 -9.76 -2.81
C PHE A 55 -28.71 -10.79 -2.34
N GLN A 56 -29.02 -10.86 -1.04
CA GLN A 56 -30.06 -11.76 -0.54
C GLN A 56 -31.47 -11.44 -1.08
N SER A 57 -31.74 -10.17 -1.43
CA SER A 57 -33.03 -9.79 -2.01
C SER A 57 -33.25 -10.29 -3.45
N VAL A 58 -32.20 -10.78 -4.12
CA VAL A 58 -32.27 -11.34 -5.47
C VAL A 58 -32.37 -12.86 -5.39
N GLU A 59 -33.57 -13.40 -5.60
CA GLU A 59 -33.83 -14.84 -5.56
C GLU A 59 -32.96 -15.62 -6.56
N MET A 60 -32.54 -16.83 -6.17
CA MET A 60 -31.73 -17.79 -6.93
C MET A 60 -30.25 -17.43 -7.20
N ILE A 61 -29.90 -16.14 -7.38
CA ILE A 61 -28.55 -15.70 -7.77
C ILE A 61 -27.75 -15.12 -6.60
N GLY A 62 -28.44 -14.57 -5.59
CA GLY A 62 -27.82 -13.84 -4.47
C GLY A 62 -26.69 -14.57 -3.74
N ASN A 63 -26.91 -15.84 -3.41
CA ASN A 63 -25.93 -16.64 -2.67
C ASN A 63 -24.68 -16.95 -3.49
N LEU A 64 -24.83 -17.20 -4.80
CA LEU A 64 -23.68 -17.41 -5.70
C LEU A 64 -22.83 -16.13 -5.81
N LEU A 65 -23.47 -14.97 -5.91
CA LEU A 65 -22.77 -13.68 -5.93
C LEU A 65 -22.06 -13.39 -4.60
N ALA A 66 -22.66 -13.75 -3.47
CA ALA A 66 -22.05 -13.56 -2.16
C ALA A 66 -20.84 -14.48 -1.92
N GLN A 67 -20.90 -15.75 -2.36
CA GLN A 67 -19.74 -16.66 -2.34
C GLN A 67 -18.62 -16.12 -3.24
N GLN A 68 -18.97 -15.64 -4.43
CA GLN A 68 -18.00 -15.05 -5.35
C GLN A 68 -17.36 -13.79 -4.76
N LEU A 69 -18.15 -12.90 -4.15
CA LEU A 69 -17.63 -11.71 -3.48
C LEU A 69 -16.67 -12.09 -2.35
N LEU A 70 -16.97 -13.13 -1.58
CA LEU A 70 -16.09 -13.63 -0.53
C LEU A 70 -14.74 -14.12 -1.10
N SER A 71 -14.79 -14.91 -2.19
CA SER A 71 -13.60 -15.37 -2.92
C SER A 71 -12.75 -14.20 -3.43
N MET A 72 -13.40 -13.20 -4.04
CA MET A 72 -12.72 -12.00 -4.55
C MET A 72 -12.06 -11.21 -3.42
N VAL A 73 -12.77 -11.00 -2.31
CA VAL A 73 -12.24 -10.31 -1.13
C VAL A 73 -11.03 -11.05 -0.56
N LEU A 74 -11.12 -12.36 -0.36
CA LEU A 74 -9.99 -13.17 0.14
C LEU A 74 -8.80 -13.15 -0.81
N LEU A 75 -9.03 -13.25 -2.13
CA LEU A 75 -7.98 -13.17 -3.14
C LEU A 75 -7.28 -11.81 -3.13
N THR A 76 -8.03 -10.72 -3.01
CA THR A 76 -7.46 -9.37 -2.93
C THR A 76 -6.61 -9.20 -1.67
N PHE A 77 -7.09 -9.65 -0.51
CA PHE A 77 -6.30 -9.60 0.73
C PHE A 77 -5.07 -10.49 0.68
N PHE A 78 -5.17 -11.70 0.13
CA PHE A 78 -4.04 -12.60 -0.02
C PHE A 78 -2.95 -12.00 -0.92
N SER A 79 -3.33 -11.45 -2.07
CA SER A 79 -2.40 -10.75 -2.97
C SER A 79 -1.75 -9.56 -2.26
N MET A 80 -2.53 -8.67 -1.64
CA MET A 80 -2.00 -7.53 -0.89
C MET A 80 -1.05 -7.95 0.24
N LEU A 81 -1.35 -9.05 0.94
CA LEU A 81 -0.46 -9.60 1.98
C LEU A 81 0.87 -10.06 1.40
N ILE A 82 0.90 -10.74 0.25
CA ILE A 82 2.15 -11.16 -0.38
C ILE A 82 3.00 -9.91 -0.68
N PHE A 83 2.41 -8.89 -1.29
CA PHE A 83 3.13 -7.64 -1.61
C PHE A 83 3.67 -6.93 -0.38
N SER A 84 2.82 -6.76 0.63
CA SER A 84 3.19 -6.12 1.87
C SER A 84 4.31 -6.90 2.58
N ASN A 85 4.27 -8.24 2.55
CA ASN A 85 5.32 -9.07 3.11
C ASN A 85 6.63 -8.98 2.33
N ILE A 86 6.62 -8.86 0.99
CA ILE A 86 7.86 -8.68 0.22
C ILE A 86 8.60 -7.40 0.67
N ILE A 87 7.87 -6.28 0.78
CA ILE A 87 8.43 -4.98 1.19
C ILE A 87 8.94 -5.04 2.63
N THR A 88 8.12 -5.57 3.52
CA THR A 88 8.41 -5.62 4.96
C THR A 88 9.55 -6.58 5.26
N ALA A 89 9.62 -7.72 4.56
CA ALA A 89 10.71 -8.69 4.65
C ALA A 89 12.04 -8.04 4.29
N LEU A 90 12.09 -7.22 3.23
CA LEU A 90 13.33 -6.54 2.83
C LEU A 90 13.84 -5.61 3.94
N SER A 91 12.92 -4.84 4.55
CA SER A 91 13.23 -3.93 5.65
C SER A 91 13.74 -4.68 6.89
N ASN A 92 13.04 -5.76 7.29
CA ASN A 92 13.30 -6.45 8.55
C ASN A 92 14.46 -7.47 8.47
N LEU A 93 14.67 -8.12 7.32
CA LEU A 93 15.68 -9.18 7.15
C LEU A 93 17.03 -8.66 6.67
N TYR A 94 17.09 -7.54 5.94
CA TYR A 94 18.33 -7.09 5.29
C TYR A 94 18.74 -5.65 5.60
N LEU A 95 17.80 -4.75 5.91
CA LEU A 95 18.08 -3.31 6.04
C LEU A 95 18.04 -2.78 7.48
N SER A 96 17.61 -3.60 8.44
CA SER A 96 17.48 -3.17 9.83
C SER A 96 18.87 -2.96 10.47
N LYS A 97 19.07 -1.81 11.14
CA LYS A 97 20.38 -1.41 11.68
C LYS A 97 20.87 -2.28 12.84
N ASP A 98 19.95 -2.94 13.52
CA ASP A 98 20.26 -3.86 14.61
C ASP A 98 20.77 -5.22 14.12
N LEU A 99 20.69 -5.52 12.81
CA LEU A 99 21.17 -6.79 12.25
C LEU A 99 22.68 -6.96 12.42
N GLU A 100 23.47 -5.90 12.27
CA GLU A 100 24.93 -5.95 12.49
C GLU A 100 25.25 -6.41 13.92
N PHE A 101 24.52 -5.88 14.90
CA PHE A 101 24.66 -6.30 16.29
C PHE A 101 24.18 -7.74 16.49
N CYS A 102 23.00 -8.10 15.98
CA CYS A 102 22.46 -9.45 16.14
C CYS A 102 23.36 -10.54 15.52
N HIS A 103 23.93 -10.30 14.34
CA HIS A 103 24.86 -11.24 13.69
C HIS A 103 26.21 -11.34 14.40
N SER A 104 26.57 -10.38 15.25
CA SER A 104 27.77 -10.43 16.10
C SER A 104 27.58 -11.21 17.41
N THR A 105 26.34 -11.55 17.76
CA THR A 105 26.01 -12.33 18.97
C THR A 105 26.03 -13.83 18.69
N PRO A 106 26.22 -14.70 19.70
CA PRO A 106 26.31 -16.15 19.52
C PRO A 106 24.94 -16.82 19.24
N VAL A 107 24.03 -16.14 18.53
CA VAL A 107 22.71 -16.66 18.18
C VAL A 107 22.77 -17.37 16.83
N SER A 108 22.06 -18.49 16.70
CA SER A 108 21.97 -19.22 15.44
C SER A 108 21.30 -18.38 14.34
N VAL A 109 21.73 -18.58 13.09
CA VAL A 109 21.18 -17.85 11.93
C VAL A 109 19.70 -18.18 11.74
N GLU A 110 19.30 -19.41 12.06
CA GLU A 110 17.91 -19.87 12.00
C GLU A 110 17.03 -19.14 13.01
N GLU A 111 17.46 -19.01 14.28
CA GLU A 111 16.67 -18.30 15.30
C GLU A 111 16.56 -16.80 14.99
N LEU A 112 17.64 -16.20 14.48
CA LEU A 112 17.60 -14.82 14.00
C LEU A 112 16.61 -14.68 12.84
N PHE A 113 16.69 -15.54 11.83
CA PHE A 113 15.78 -15.53 10.68
C PHE A 113 14.31 -15.72 11.10
N ILE A 114 14.01 -16.67 11.99
CA ILE A 114 12.65 -16.91 12.47
C ILE A 114 12.15 -15.68 13.25
N SER A 115 12.98 -15.06 14.08
CA SER A 115 12.59 -13.84 14.82
C SER A 115 12.20 -12.70 13.87
N ARG A 116 12.97 -12.49 12.79
CA ARG A 116 12.71 -11.45 11.78
C ARG A 116 11.54 -11.80 10.87
N SER A 117 11.34 -13.08 10.57
CA SER A 117 10.18 -13.58 9.84
C SER A 117 8.89 -13.37 10.64
N PHE A 118 8.93 -13.61 11.97
CA PHE A 118 7.82 -13.34 12.87
C PHE A 118 7.49 -11.85 12.95
N TYR A 119 8.50 -10.99 13.02
CA TYR A 119 8.30 -9.54 12.93
C TYR A 119 7.68 -9.11 11.61
N THR A 120 8.14 -9.68 10.50
CA THR A 120 7.57 -9.42 9.17
C THR A 120 6.10 -9.82 9.10
N PHE A 121 5.75 -10.99 9.64
CA PHE A 121 4.38 -11.47 9.71
C PHE A 121 3.48 -10.50 10.49
N ILE A 122 3.89 -10.05 11.68
CA ILE A 122 3.11 -9.11 12.50
C ILE A 122 2.96 -7.75 11.80
N ASP A 123 4.06 -7.21 11.30
CA ASP A 123 4.11 -5.88 10.68
C ASP A 123 3.30 -5.79 9.39
N SER A 124 3.18 -6.90 8.66
CA SER A 124 2.41 -6.94 7.41
C SER A 124 0.94 -7.33 7.61
N SER A 125 0.62 -8.14 8.63
CA SER A 125 -0.72 -8.73 8.76
C SER A 125 -1.74 -7.86 9.51
N TRP A 126 -1.29 -6.88 10.30
CA TRP A 126 -2.21 -6.05 11.12
C TRP A 126 -3.25 -5.30 10.28
N MET A 127 -2.85 -4.79 9.10
CA MET A 127 -3.73 -4.01 8.25
C MET A 127 -4.87 -4.88 7.70
N VAL A 128 -4.57 -6.09 7.24
CA VAL A 128 -5.61 -6.99 6.72
C VAL A 128 -6.59 -7.40 7.81
N ILE A 129 -6.14 -7.61 9.05
CA ILE A 129 -7.05 -7.90 10.16
C ILE A 129 -8.04 -6.74 10.36
N ILE A 130 -7.58 -5.48 10.36
CA ILE A 130 -8.45 -4.32 10.57
C ILE A 130 -9.43 -4.13 9.41
N PHE A 131 -8.99 -4.31 8.17
CA PHE A 131 -9.83 -4.07 6.98
C PHE A 131 -10.75 -5.24 6.63
N ALA A 132 -10.31 -6.48 6.85
CA ALA A 132 -11.08 -7.67 6.49
C ALA A 132 -12.13 -8.02 7.54
N LEU A 133 -11.85 -7.77 8.82
CA LEU A 133 -12.75 -8.11 9.92
C LEU A 133 -14.15 -7.47 9.77
N PRO A 134 -14.32 -6.17 9.45
CA PRO A 134 -15.63 -5.59 9.20
C PRO A 134 -16.41 -6.28 8.06
N ILE A 135 -15.70 -6.69 7.01
CA ILE A 135 -16.31 -7.36 5.86
C ILE A 135 -16.77 -8.76 6.29
N PHE A 136 -15.92 -9.54 6.95
CA PHE A 136 -16.28 -10.89 7.40
C PHE A 136 -17.36 -10.89 8.49
N LEU A 137 -17.37 -9.90 9.39
CA LEU A 137 -18.45 -9.72 10.36
C LEU A 137 -19.78 -9.41 9.68
N SER A 138 -19.78 -8.71 8.54
CA SER A 138 -21.01 -8.45 7.79
C SER A 138 -21.65 -9.75 7.25
N TYR A 139 -20.83 -10.73 6.82
CA TYR A 139 -21.32 -12.07 6.48
C TYR A 139 -21.94 -12.78 7.69
N GLY A 140 -21.29 -12.68 8.87
CA GLY A 140 -21.84 -13.21 10.11
C GLY A 140 -23.18 -12.57 10.51
N TYR A 141 -23.33 -11.26 10.31
CA TYR A 141 -24.57 -10.55 10.62
C TYR A 141 -25.72 -10.91 9.67
N VAL A 142 -25.43 -11.03 8.37
CA VAL A 142 -26.45 -11.20 7.32
C VAL A 142 -26.91 -12.66 7.16
N TYR A 143 -26.03 -13.64 7.37
CA TYR A 143 -26.37 -15.07 7.24
C TYR A 143 -26.68 -15.74 8.59
N GLY A 144 -26.38 -15.09 9.72
CA GLY A 144 -26.65 -15.60 11.07
C GLY A 144 -26.07 -17.01 11.37
N PRO A 145 -24.79 -17.29 11.09
CA PRO A 145 -24.21 -18.62 11.25
C PRO A 145 -23.96 -18.99 12.71
N GLY A 146 -23.74 -20.29 12.97
CA GLY A 146 -23.32 -20.80 14.27
C GLY A 146 -21.89 -20.40 14.67
N PRO A 147 -21.46 -20.68 15.93
CA PRO A 147 -20.16 -20.29 16.45
C PRO A 147 -18.95 -20.89 15.69
N GLY A 148 -19.15 -22.01 15.00
CA GLY A 148 -18.13 -22.65 14.16
C GLY A 148 -17.60 -21.76 13.03
N PHE A 149 -18.42 -20.83 12.52
CA PHE A 149 -18.00 -19.85 11.52
C PHE A 149 -16.92 -18.91 12.07
N TYR A 150 -17.09 -18.38 13.28
CA TYR A 150 -16.13 -17.43 13.86
C TYR A 150 -14.78 -18.08 14.19
N ILE A 151 -14.78 -19.34 14.64
CA ILE A 151 -13.56 -20.12 14.84
C ILE A 151 -12.89 -20.38 13.48
N SER A 152 -13.69 -20.76 12.48
CA SER A 152 -13.22 -20.99 11.11
C SER A 152 -12.59 -19.75 10.51
N LEU A 153 -13.22 -18.60 10.72
CA LEU A 153 -12.76 -17.29 10.30
C LEU A 153 -11.37 -16.97 10.83
N ILE A 154 -11.14 -17.14 12.13
CA ILE A 154 -9.86 -16.76 12.74
C ILE A 154 -8.74 -17.67 12.25
N HIS A 155 -8.88 -18.98 12.38
CA HIS A 155 -7.76 -19.89 12.14
C HIS A 155 -7.42 -20.03 10.64
N MET A 156 -8.42 -20.01 9.74
CA MET A 156 -8.18 -20.03 8.29
C MET A 156 -7.46 -18.77 7.80
N ASN A 157 -7.87 -17.58 8.27
CA ASN A 157 -7.19 -16.33 7.90
C ASN A 157 -5.77 -16.27 8.45
N VAL A 158 -5.51 -16.82 9.64
CA VAL A 158 -4.15 -16.94 10.18
C VAL A 158 -3.29 -17.85 9.29
N ALA A 159 -3.79 -19.02 8.91
CA ALA A 159 -3.06 -19.94 8.03
C ALA A 159 -2.78 -19.29 6.66
N MET A 160 -3.77 -18.62 6.07
CA MET A 160 -3.62 -17.85 4.83
C MET A 160 -2.55 -16.76 4.95
N ALA A 161 -2.53 -16.01 6.06
CA ALA A 161 -1.54 -14.97 6.30
C ALA A 161 -0.12 -15.54 6.46
N ILE A 162 0.02 -16.71 7.10
CA ILE A 162 1.30 -17.43 7.21
C ILE A 162 1.80 -17.82 5.81
N ILE A 163 0.93 -18.38 4.97
CA ILE A 163 1.28 -18.75 3.58
C ILE A 163 1.73 -17.50 2.81
N ALA A 164 0.97 -16.40 2.87
CA ALA A 164 1.31 -15.15 2.19
C ALA A 164 2.65 -14.57 2.66
N SER A 165 2.92 -14.63 3.97
CA SER A 165 4.19 -14.18 4.56
C SER A 165 5.36 -15.03 4.09
N CYS A 166 5.21 -16.35 4.11
CA CYS A 166 6.22 -17.28 3.63
C CYS A 166 6.54 -17.09 2.14
N ILE A 167 5.53 -16.86 1.30
CA ILE A 167 5.72 -16.55 -0.12
C ILE A 167 6.48 -15.24 -0.26
N GLY A 168 6.08 -14.18 0.46
CA GLY A 168 6.73 -12.88 0.40
C GLY A 168 8.19 -12.92 0.85
N ILE A 169 8.48 -13.59 1.97
CA ILE A 169 9.84 -13.78 2.50
C ILE A 169 10.70 -14.57 1.52
N PHE A 170 10.18 -15.67 0.97
CA PHE A 170 10.88 -16.46 -0.05
C PHE A 170 11.27 -15.61 -1.26
N PHE A 171 10.32 -14.86 -1.83
CA PHE A 171 10.59 -13.96 -2.95
C PHE A 171 11.65 -12.92 -2.60
N THR A 172 11.58 -12.31 -1.41
CA THR A 172 12.58 -11.35 -0.97
C THR A 172 13.96 -11.97 -0.82
N MET A 173 14.08 -13.19 -0.27
CA MET A 173 15.37 -13.88 -0.17
C MET A 173 15.98 -14.14 -1.54
N VAL A 174 15.19 -14.65 -2.48
CA VAL A 174 15.64 -14.88 -3.87
C VAL A 174 16.03 -13.55 -4.52
N LEU A 175 15.23 -12.50 -4.34
CA LEU A 175 15.46 -11.20 -4.93
C LEU A 175 16.77 -10.57 -4.45
N VAL A 176 17.04 -10.61 -3.15
CA VAL A 176 18.28 -10.05 -2.56
C VAL A 176 19.51 -10.88 -2.94
N HIS A 177 19.34 -12.19 -3.09
CA HIS A 177 20.43 -13.06 -3.54
C HIS A 177 20.89 -12.75 -4.98
N ILE A 178 19.92 -12.49 -5.88
CA ILE A 178 20.20 -12.12 -7.29
C ILE A 178 20.64 -10.65 -7.38
N PHE A 179 19.97 -9.75 -6.66
CA PHE A 179 20.23 -8.31 -6.67
C PHE A 179 20.59 -7.83 -5.27
N PRO A 180 21.87 -7.48 -5.00
CA PRO A 180 22.30 -7.00 -3.69
C PRO A 180 21.41 -5.88 -3.16
N ALA A 181 20.99 -5.95 -1.88
CA ALA A 181 19.97 -5.06 -1.29
C ALA A 181 20.23 -3.55 -1.44
N GLN A 182 21.50 -3.15 -1.60
CA GLN A 182 21.89 -1.76 -1.86
C GLN A 182 21.56 -1.28 -3.30
N ARG A 183 21.16 -2.17 -4.21
CA ARG A 183 20.52 -1.83 -5.49
C ARG A 183 19.04 -1.52 -5.27
N THR A 184 18.74 -0.64 -4.31
CA THR A 184 17.37 -0.23 -4.00
C THR A 184 16.62 0.22 -5.26
N LYS A 185 17.27 0.86 -6.24
CA LYS A 185 16.64 1.19 -7.54
C LYS A 185 16.14 -0.06 -8.29
N ASP A 186 16.97 -1.10 -8.39
CA ASP A 186 16.67 -2.29 -9.18
C ASP A 186 15.64 -3.18 -8.46
N ILE A 187 15.77 -3.31 -7.14
CA ILE A 187 14.82 -4.07 -6.29
C ILE A 187 13.46 -3.38 -6.28
N ILE A 188 13.43 -2.06 -6.12
CA ILE A 188 12.19 -1.28 -6.18
C ILE A 188 11.55 -1.38 -7.55
N LEU A 189 12.32 -1.17 -8.63
CA LEU A 189 11.79 -1.25 -9.99
C LEU A 189 11.19 -2.64 -10.24
N LEU A 190 11.89 -3.70 -9.82
CA LEU A 190 11.42 -5.07 -9.96
C LEU A 190 10.18 -5.32 -9.09
N LEU A 191 10.15 -4.83 -7.86
CA LEU A 191 8.97 -4.89 -6.99
C LEU A 191 7.78 -4.15 -7.61
N THR A 192 8.00 -3.00 -8.22
CA THR A 192 6.96 -2.23 -8.91
C THR A 192 6.45 -2.97 -10.14
N ILE A 193 7.34 -3.55 -10.94
CA ILE A 193 6.95 -4.42 -12.06
C ILE A 193 6.14 -5.61 -11.54
N PHE A 194 6.59 -6.25 -10.46
CA PHE A 194 5.88 -7.37 -9.85
C PHE A 194 4.50 -6.96 -9.33
N MET A 195 4.36 -5.76 -8.75
CA MET A 195 3.10 -5.18 -8.31
C MET A 195 2.16 -4.91 -9.48
N VAL A 196 2.66 -4.34 -10.57
CA VAL A 196 1.87 -4.12 -11.79
C VAL A 196 1.43 -5.45 -12.39
N VAL A 197 2.32 -6.44 -12.47
CA VAL A 197 2.01 -7.78 -12.98
C VAL A 197 0.96 -8.46 -12.10
N ALA A 198 1.07 -8.39 -10.79
CA ALA A 198 0.09 -9.03 -9.93
C ALA A 198 -1.23 -8.27 -9.86
N LEU A 199 -1.24 -6.94 -9.96
CA LEU A 199 -2.48 -6.18 -10.14
C LEU A 199 -3.14 -6.56 -11.47
N TYR A 200 -2.36 -6.69 -12.54
CA TYR A 200 -2.85 -7.18 -13.84
C TYR A 200 -3.42 -8.59 -13.72
N LEU A 201 -2.69 -9.52 -13.10
CA LEU A 201 -3.16 -10.88 -12.84
C LEU A 201 -4.43 -10.86 -11.99
N LEU A 202 -4.48 -10.05 -10.94
CA LEU A 202 -5.65 -9.87 -10.08
C LEU A 202 -6.85 -9.37 -10.88
N PHE A 203 -6.70 -8.33 -11.71
CA PHE A 203 -7.78 -7.87 -12.59
C PHE A 203 -8.21 -8.96 -13.60
N ARG A 204 -7.24 -9.70 -14.14
CA ARG A 204 -7.49 -10.80 -15.10
C ARG A 204 -8.19 -12.00 -14.45
N PHE A 205 -7.88 -12.31 -13.19
CA PHE A 205 -8.49 -13.37 -12.41
C PHE A 205 -9.89 -12.96 -11.92
N LEU A 206 -10.05 -11.70 -11.49
CA LEU A 206 -11.33 -11.18 -11.00
C LEU A 206 -12.36 -10.95 -12.11
N ARG A 207 -11.95 -10.76 -13.37
CA ARG A 207 -12.81 -10.48 -14.54
C ARG A 207 -14.04 -9.60 -14.20
N PRO A 208 -13.85 -8.42 -13.56
CA PRO A 208 -14.97 -7.59 -13.09
C PRO A 208 -15.89 -7.13 -14.24
N GLU A 209 -15.34 -7.07 -15.46
CA GLU A 209 -16.00 -6.77 -16.74
C GLU A 209 -17.15 -7.72 -17.13
N ARG A 210 -17.26 -8.91 -16.53
CA ARG A 210 -18.41 -9.81 -16.72
C ARG A 210 -19.62 -9.48 -15.83
N LEU A 211 -19.40 -8.80 -14.70
CA LEU A 211 -20.46 -8.45 -13.75
C LEU A 211 -21.21 -7.17 -14.15
N VAL A 212 -20.61 -6.34 -15.02
CA VAL A 212 -21.11 -5.00 -15.37
C VAL A 212 -21.88 -4.98 -16.71
N ASN A 213 -21.89 -6.09 -17.46
CA ASN A 213 -22.55 -6.16 -18.78
C ASN A 213 -23.88 -6.93 -18.74
N PRO A 214 -25.04 -6.26 -18.55
CA PRO A 214 -26.36 -6.89 -18.51
C PRO A 214 -26.87 -7.39 -19.88
N GLU A 215 -26.19 -7.07 -20.99
CA GLU A 215 -26.62 -7.40 -22.36
C GLU A 215 -26.11 -8.76 -22.89
N ALA A 216 -25.20 -9.44 -22.18
CA ALA A 216 -24.59 -10.70 -22.65
C ALA A 216 -25.36 -11.98 -22.26
N PHE A 217 -26.50 -11.88 -21.59
CA PHE A 217 -27.13 -12.99 -20.88
C PHE A 217 -28.55 -13.29 -21.35
N PHE A 218 -28.68 -13.86 -22.54
CA PHE A 218 -29.98 -14.35 -23.05
C PHE A 218 -30.50 -15.62 -22.32
N SER A 219 -29.76 -16.15 -21.34
CA SER A 219 -30.13 -17.33 -20.55
C SER A 219 -29.50 -17.31 -19.15
N VAL A 220 -30.31 -17.53 -18.11
CA VAL A 220 -29.86 -17.68 -16.70
C VAL A 220 -28.85 -18.82 -16.56
N ALA A 221 -28.98 -19.89 -17.36
CA ALA A 221 -28.03 -21.01 -17.36
C ALA A 221 -26.66 -20.60 -17.95
N GLN A 222 -26.64 -19.74 -18.97
CA GLN A 222 -25.40 -19.18 -19.50
C GLN A 222 -24.75 -18.20 -18.51
N TYR A 223 -25.54 -17.40 -17.80
CA TYR A 223 -25.07 -16.53 -16.70
C TYR A 223 -24.40 -17.35 -15.58
N VAL A 224 -25.06 -18.40 -15.09
CA VAL A 224 -24.51 -19.30 -14.06
C VAL A 224 -23.25 -20.02 -14.55
N SER A 225 -23.19 -20.44 -15.83
CA SER A 225 -21.99 -21.07 -16.39
C SER A 225 -20.83 -20.10 -16.65
N ALA A 226 -21.12 -18.82 -16.93
CA ALA A 226 -20.11 -17.78 -17.18
C ALA A 226 -19.58 -17.13 -15.88
N LEU A 227 -20.41 -17.15 -14.83
CA LEU A 227 -20.07 -16.77 -13.45
C LEU A 227 -19.30 -17.85 -12.70
N LYS A 228 -19.42 -19.13 -13.10
CA LYS A 228 -18.43 -20.16 -12.76
C LYS A 228 -17.11 -19.76 -13.43
N VAL A 229 -16.37 -18.87 -12.77
CA VAL A 229 -14.98 -18.56 -13.10
C VAL A 229 -14.21 -19.88 -13.11
N PRO A 230 -13.20 -20.06 -13.97
CA PRO A 230 -12.24 -21.14 -13.76
C PRO A 230 -11.55 -20.92 -12.42
N ASP A 231 -12.13 -21.47 -11.36
CA ASP A 231 -11.54 -21.53 -10.04
C ASP A 231 -10.27 -22.37 -10.16
N SER A 232 -9.13 -21.80 -9.79
CA SER A 232 -7.89 -22.57 -9.67
C SER A 232 -8.00 -23.38 -8.38
N PRO A 233 -8.19 -24.72 -8.45
CA PRO A 233 -8.44 -25.54 -7.26
C PRO A 233 -7.25 -25.59 -6.29
N PHE A 234 -6.10 -25.10 -6.74
CA PHE A 234 -4.83 -25.12 -6.02
C PHE A 234 -4.53 -23.84 -5.22
N LEU A 235 -5.40 -22.82 -5.28
CA LEU A 235 -5.16 -21.59 -4.53
C LEU A 235 -5.60 -21.73 -3.06
N PRO A 236 -4.76 -21.32 -2.09
CA PRO A 236 -5.16 -21.34 -0.68
C PRO A 236 -6.41 -20.52 -0.39
N THR A 237 -6.64 -19.45 -1.15
CA THR A 237 -7.83 -18.60 -1.02
C THR A 237 -9.11 -19.35 -1.36
N HIS A 238 -9.06 -20.33 -2.27
CA HIS A 238 -10.19 -21.18 -2.61
C HIS A 238 -10.56 -22.08 -1.43
N TRP A 239 -9.59 -22.78 -0.83
CA TRP A 239 -9.79 -23.61 0.36
C TRP A 239 -10.37 -22.80 1.53
N VAL A 240 -9.88 -21.58 1.75
CA VAL A 240 -10.44 -20.68 2.77
C VAL A 240 -11.86 -20.23 2.43
N THR A 241 -12.17 -19.96 1.16
CA THR A 241 -13.52 -19.55 0.75
C THR A 241 -14.52 -20.69 0.97
N GLU A 242 -14.20 -21.89 0.49
CA GLU A 242 -15.07 -23.07 0.61
C GLU A 242 -15.33 -23.42 2.08
N THR A 243 -14.30 -23.39 2.93
CA THR A 243 -14.46 -23.66 4.37
C THR A 243 -15.34 -22.62 5.06
N LEU A 244 -15.16 -21.33 4.76
CA LEU A 244 -15.99 -20.27 5.34
C LEU A 244 -17.42 -20.32 4.81
N TRP A 245 -17.60 -20.58 3.53
CA TRP A 245 -18.91 -20.69 2.90
C TRP A 245 -19.71 -21.91 3.40
N ALA A 246 -19.04 -23.06 3.55
CA ALA A 246 -19.65 -24.27 4.13
C ALA A 246 -20.14 -24.03 5.58
N ASN A 247 -19.43 -23.21 6.36
CA ASN A 247 -19.85 -22.84 7.71
C ASN A 247 -20.97 -21.78 7.74
N LEU A 248 -21.19 -21.04 6.65
CA LEU A 248 -22.29 -20.08 6.51
C LEU A 248 -23.60 -20.78 6.15
N ASN A 249 -23.56 -21.81 5.30
CA ASN A 249 -24.74 -22.54 4.82
C ASN A 249 -24.92 -23.89 5.54
N VAL A 250 -25.09 -23.83 6.87
CA VAL A 250 -25.28 -25.03 7.71
C VAL A 250 -26.47 -25.91 7.27
N SER A 251 -27.45 -25.34 6.55
CA SER A 251 -28.66 -26.02 6.08
C SER A 251 -28.47 -26.99 4.91
N GLU A 252 -27.35 -26.97 4.16
CA GLU A 252 -27.15 -27.84 2.97
C GLU A 252 -26.31 -29.11 3.21
N GLY A 253 -25.89 -29.39 4.45
CA GLY A 253 -25.42 -30.74 4.81
C GLY A 253 -24.17 -31.25 4.08
N ARG A 254 -23.20 -30.39 3.72
CA ARG A 254 -21.85 -30.78 3.24
C ARG A 254 -20.73 -30.60 4.30
N PRO A 255 -20.79 -31.25 5.48
CA PRO A 255 -19.73 -31.13 6.49
C PRO A 255 -18.46 -31.94 6.18
N SER A 256 -18.49 -32.89 5.24
CA SER A 256 -17.37 -33.83 5.01
C SER A 256 -16.25 -33.29 4.10
N GLU A 257 -16.52 -32.28 3.27
CA GLU A 257 -15.50 -31.72 2.37
C GLU A 257 -14.60 -30.75 3.15
N SER A 258 -15.19 -29.82 3.93
CA SER A 258 -14.52 -28.75 4.72
C SER A 258 -13.25 -29.19 5.48
N GLY A 259 -13.23 -30.40 6.04
CA GLY A 259 -12.07 -30.91 6.80
C GLY A 259 -10.81 -31.06 5.96
N ILE A 260 -10.94 -31.39 4.66
CA ILE A 260 -9.80 -31.56 3.74
C ILE A 260 -9.20 -30.21 3.40
N GLU A 261 -10.02 -29.19 3.10
CA GLU A 261 -9.52 -27.85 2.80
C GLU A 261 -8.82 -27.21 4.00
N ILE A 262 -9.33 -27.46 5.22
CA ILE A 262 -8.68 -27.03 6.46
C ILE A 262 -7.29 -27.67 6.57
N LEU A 263 -7.20 -28.99 6.37
CA LEU A 263 -5.94 -29.72 6.43
C LEU A 263 -4.95 -29.25 5.36
N LEU A 264 -5.41 -29.09 4.12
CA LEU A 264 -4.60 -28.59 3.00
C LEU A 264 -4.04 -27.19 3.30
N THR A 265 -4.85 -26.29 3.85
CA THR A 265 -4.42 -24.94 4.17
C THR A 265 -3.35 -24.94 5.27
N TRP A 266 -3.54 -25.69 6.35
CA TRP A 266 -2.55 -25.78 7.43
C TRP A 266 -1.29 -26.56 7.04
N ALA A 267 -1.42 -27.63 6.27
CA ALA A 267 -0.28 -28.39 5.75
C ALA A 267 0.56 -27.52 4.82
N THR A 268 -0.08 -26.70 3.97
CA THR A 268 0.61 -25.74 3.10
C THR A 268 1.31 -24.66 3.93
N ALA A 269 0.65 -24.11 4.95
CA ALA A 269 1.24 -23.12 5.84
C ALA A 269 2.47 -23.66 6.58
N ALA A 270 2.38 -24.85 7.18
CA ALA A 270 3.48 -25.49 7.89
C ALA A 270 4.65 -25.81 6.94
N SER A 271 4.35 -26.37 5.77
CA SER A 271 5.35 -26.69 4.75
C SER A 271 6.07 -25.43 4.27
N ALA A 272 5.35 -24.32 4.05
CA ALA A 272 5.93 -23.07 3.59
C ALA A 272 6.90 -22.46 4.62
N VAL A 273 6.62 -22.60 5.92
CA VAL A 273 7.54 -22.17 7.00
C VAL A 273 8.82 -23.00 6.97
N VAL A 274 8.70 -24.33 6.92
CA VAL A 274 9.86 -25.25 6.89
C VAL A 274 10.73 -25.00 5.66
N ILE A 275 10.10 -24.85 4.48
CA ILE A 275 10.79 -24.55 3.23
C ILE A 275 11.56 -23.22 3.33
N ASN A 276 10.94 -22.18 3.91
CA ASN A 276 11.63 -20.90 4.10
C ASN A 276 12.85 -21.01 5.01
N VAL A 277 12.75 -21.71 6.14
CA VAL A 277 13.88 -21.91 7.05
C VAL A 277 15.00 -22.69 6.35
N TRP A 278 14.66 -23.73 5.59
CA TRP A 278 15.65 -24.53 4.86
C TRP A 278 16.37 -23.71 3.78
N ILE A 279 15.63 -22.89 3.03
CA ILE A 279 16.20 -22.01 2.01
C ILE A 279 17.03 -20.90 2.64
N ALA A 280 16.58 -20.35 3.78
CA ALA A 280 17.31 -19.34 4.52
C ALA A 280 18.70 -19.83 4.93
N HIS A 281 18.83 -21.08 5.37
CA HIS A 281 20.12 -21.66 5.73
C HIS A 281 21.16 -21.55 4.60
N PHE A 282 20.73 -21.67 3.33
CA PHE A 282 21.64 -21.56 2.18
C PHE A 282 21.82 -20.14 1.64
N ILE A 283 20.75 -19.34 1.61
CA ILE A 283 20.72 -18.10 0.82
C ILE A 283 20.80 -16.84 1.68
N TYR A 284 20.28 -16.88 2.92
CA TYR A 284 20.08 -15.68 3.74
C TYR A 284 21.40 -14.98 4.11
N PHE A 285 22.40 -15.73 4.58
CA PHE A 285 23.65 -15.13 5.03
C PHE A 285 24.45 -14.50 3.87
N ASP A 286 24.49 -15.16 2.72
CA ASP A 286 25.10 -14.61 1.50
C ASP A 286 24.36 -13.35 1.02
N GLY A 287 23.03 -13.36 1.03
CA GLY A 287 22.21 -12.18 0.75
C GLY A 287 22.48 -11.03 1.74
N PHE A 288 22.64 -11.34 3.03
CA PHE A 288 22.97 -10.36 4.06
C PHE A 288 24.37 -9.78 3.87
N SER A 289 25.39 -10.61 3.63
CA SER A 289 26.76 -10.14 3.38
C SER A 289 26.82 -9.20 2.16
N LYS A 290 26.20 -9.59 1.04
CA LYS A 290 26.05 -8.74 -0.17
C LYS A 290 25.30 -7.44 0.10
N SER A 291 24.39 -7.42 1.08
CA SER A 291 23.66 -6.21 1.47
C SER A 291 24.51 -5.21 2.26
N GLN A 292 25.59 -5.66 2.89
CA GLN A 292 26.50 -4.81 3.66
C GLN A 292 27.69 -4.28 2.84
N GLU A 293 28.04 -4.92 1.72
CA GLU A 293 29.14 -4.47 0.86
C GLU A 293 28.86 -3.10 0.21
N ALA A 294 29.62 -2.07 0.61
CA ALA A 294 29.51 -0.73 0.06
C ALA A 294 29.94 -0.68 -1.42
N LYS A 295 29.06 -0.17 -2.29
CA LYS A 295 29.32 -0.08 -3.74
C LYS A 295 30.45 0.92 -4.08
N LYS A 296 31.41 0.48 -4.91
CA LYS A 296 32.32 1.38 -5.66
C LYS A 296 31.49 2.31 -6.58
N ARG A 297 31.66 3.63 -6.42
CA ARG A 297 30.98 4.68 -7.21
C ARG A 297 31.36 4.60 -8.70
N ARG A 298 30.37 4.42 -9.60
CA ARG A 298 30.52 4.76 -11.03
C ARG A 298 30.32 6.27 -11.22
N ALA A 299 31.34 6.94 -11.73
CA ALA A 299 31.42 8.41 -11.83
C ALA A 299 30.69 9.05 -13.03
N GLY A 300 30.01 8.27 -13.88
CA GLY A 300 29.61 8.68 -15.24
C GLY A 300 28.42 9.65 -15.38
N GLY A 301 27.62 9.91 -14.33
CA GLY A 301 26.35 10.65 -14.47
C GLY A 301 26.38 12.15 -14.12
N LYS A 302 27.54 12.73 -13.76
CA LYS A 302 27.58 14.08 -13.15
C LYS A 302 27.20 15.22 -14.10
N ARG A 303 27.60 15.16 -15.37
CA ARG A 303 27.51 16.31 -16.30
C ARG A 303 26.07 16.73 -16.64
N LEU A 304 25.18 15.78 -16.91
CA LEU A 304 23.80 16.08 -17.32
C LEU A 304 22.96 16.63 -16.16
N LEU A 305 23.17 16.09 -14.95
CA LEU A 305 22.54 16.58 -13.73
C LEU A 305 23.04 17.97 -13.35
N ASP A 306 24.34 18.24 -13.46
CA ASP A 306 24.89 19.58 -13.15
C ASP A 306 24.33 20.65 -14.10
N LEU A 307 24.14 20.34 -15.39
CA LEU A 307 23.50 21.23 -16.36
C LEU A 307 22.03 21.51 -16.02
N MET A 308 21.25 20.48 -15.68
CA MET A 308 19.84 20.63 -15.29
C MET A 308 19.70 21.49 -14.03
N ILE A 309 20.54 21.24 -13.02
CA ILE A 309 20.56 21.99 -11.77
C ILE A 309 20.84 23.46 -12.05
N MET A 310 21.85 23.77 -12.88
CA MET A 310 22.19 25.14 -13.22
C MET A 310 21.04 25.86 -13.95
N SER A 311 20.32 25.19 -14.84
CA SER A 311 19.18 25.80 -15.55
C SER A 311 18.01 26.14 -14.61
N VAL A 312 17.68 25.23 -13.70
CA VAL A 312 16.55 25.41 -12.76
C VAL A 312 16.90 26.40 -11.63
N SER A 313 18.16 26.44 -11.20
CA SER A 313 18.56 27.21 -10.03
C SER A 313 19.06 28.63 -10.36
N LYS A 314 19.42 28.93 -11.62
CA LYS A 314 19.89 30.26 -12.07
C LYS A 314 18.91 31.43 -11.89
N PRO A 315 17.59 31.30 -12.10
CA PRO A 315 16.67 32.44 -11.97
C PRO A 315 16.47 32.89 -10.51
N PHE A 316 16.87 32.07 -9.54
CA PHE A 316 16.76 32.39 -8.12
C PHE A 316 18.09 32.94 -7.60
N GLY A 317 18.04 33.93 -6.70
CA GLY A 317 19.25 34.50 -6.09
C GLY A 317 20.16 33.44 -5.45
N LYS A 318 21.46 33.75 -5.28
CA LYS A 318 22.53 32.80 -4.88
C LYS A 318 22.14 31.88 -3.72
N ASP A 319 21.50 32.44 -2.69
CA ASP A 319 21.05 31.73 -1.50
C ASP A 319 19.98 30.66 -1.77
N LEU A 320 18.91 31.01 -2.50
CA LEU A 320 17.81 30.09 -2.85
C LEU A 320 18.29 29.02 -3.84
N SER A 321 19.14 29.44 -4.78
CA SER A 321 19.78 28.55 -5.75
C SER A 321 20.58 27.44 -5.07
N ALA A 322 21.30 27.76 -4.00
CA ALA A 322 22.06 26.78 -3.21
C ALA A 322 21.15 25.74 -2.54
N ILE A 323 20.00 26.16 -1.99
CA ILE A 323 19.04 25.25 -1.35
C ILE A 323 18.37 24.35 -2.39
N ILE A 324 17.86 24.94 -3.48
CA ILE A 324 17.18 24.20 -4.56
C ILE A 324 18.15 23.21 -5.22
N SER A 325 19.38 23.63 -5.53
CA SER A 325 20.39 22.73 -6.12
C SER A 325 20.74 21.57 -5.19
N LYS A 326 20.80 21.82 -3.88
CA LYS A 326 21.01 20.78 -2.88
C LYS A 326 19.81 19.82 -2.82
N ASP A 327 18.57 20.31 -2.79
CA ASP A 327 17.38 19.46 -2.75
C ASP A 327 17.20 18.64 -4.04
N ILE A 328 17.49 19.20 -5.22
CA ILE A 328 17.55 18.44 -6.48
C ILE A 328 18.58 17.29 -6.37
N ARG A 329 19.80 17.58 -5.92
CA ARG A 329 20.84 16.54 -5.78
C ARG A 329 20.43 15.45 -4.80
N VAL A 330 19.80 15.80 -3.68
CA VAL A 330 19.30 14.83 -2.71
C VAL A 330 18.18 14.00 -3.33
N PHE A 331 17.22 14.61 -4.03
CA PHE A 331 16.11 13.94 -4.69
C PHE A 331 16.58 12.90 -5.74
N PHE A 332 17.55 13.25 -6.58
CA PHE A 332 18.11 12.31 -7.57
C PHE A 332 19.01 11.22 -6.94
N ARG A 333 19.55 11.47 -5.74
CA ARG A 333 20.39 10.51 -5.01
C ARG A 333 19.60 9.55 -4.15
N ASP A 334 18.42 9.95 -3.66
CA ASP A 334 17.58 9.12 -2.82
C ASP A 334 16.68 8.20 -3.66
N ASN A 335 17.02 6.92 -3.70
CA ASN A 335 16.27 5.90 -4.44
C ASN A 335 14.85 5.70 -3.91
N THR A 336 14.63 6.02 -2.63
CA THR A 336 13.33 5.88 -1.98
C THR A 336 12.31 6.86 -2.54
N GLN A 337 12.74 8.02 -3.04
CA GLN A 337 11.83 8.99 -3.65
C GLN A 337 11.41 8.56 -5.07
N TRP A 338 12.31 7.92 -5.83
CA TRP A 338 12.02 7.40 -7.17
C TRP A 338 10.99 6.28 -7.16
N SER A 339 11.03 5.40 -6.16
CA SER A 339 10.02 4.36 -5.98
C SER A 339 8.62 4.95 -5.83
N GLN A 340 8.52 5.99 -5.02
CA GLN A 340 7.26 6.65 -4.69
C GLN A 340 6.74 7.45 -5.87
N LEU A 341 7.63 8.09 -6.64
CA LEU A 341 7.26 8.79 -7.85
C LEU A 341 6.78 7.82 -8.93
N LEU A 342 7.41 6.65 -9.09
CA LEU A 342 6.95 5.62 -10.03
C LEU A 342 5.57 5.09 -9.62
N LEU A 343 5.39 4.73 -8.35
CA LEU A 343 4.09 4.29 -7.81
C LEU A 343 3.02 5.36 -8.00
N LEU A 344 3.36 6.63 -7.80
CA LEU A 344 2.47 7.74 -8.09
C LEU A 344 2.14 7.82 -9.58
N ALA A 345 3.13 7.72 -10.47
CA ALA A 345 2.88 7.77 -11.90
C ALA A 345 1.92 6.66 -12.33
N ALA A 346 2.09 5.45 -11.79
CA ALA A 346 1.14 4.35 -12.00
C ALA A 346 -0.27 4.70 -11.49
N LEU A 347 -0.39 5.29 -10.29
CA LEU A 347 -1.68 5.73 -9.75
C LEU A 347 -2.36 6.77 -10.66
N ILE A 348 -1.61 7.72 -11.21
CA ILE A 348 -2.14 8.73 -12.13
C ILE A 348 -2.61 8.09 -13.44
N VAL A 349 -1.87 7.12 -13.97
CA VAL A 349 -2.29 6.38 -15.18
C VAL A 349 -3.59 5.63 -14.92
N VAL A 350 -3.70 4.91 -13.80
CA VAL A 350 -4.93 4.22 -13.40
C VAL A 350 -6.08 5.21 -13.20
N TYR A 351 -5.79 6.37 -12.61
CA TYR A 351 -6.76 7.44 -12.43
C TYR A 351 -7.31 7.95 -13.76
N LEU A 352 -6.44 8.29 -14.72
CA LEU A 352 -6.85 8.74 -16.05
C LEU A 352 -7.61 7.65 -16.81
N TYR A 353 -7.17 6.39 -16.70
CA TYR A 353 -7.84 5.25 -17.31
C TYR A 353 -9.26 5.05 -16.77
N ASN A 354 -9.46 5.23 -15.46
CA ASN A 354 -10.78 5.10 -14.83
C ASN A 354 -11.80 6.07 -15.45
N PHE A 355 -11.40 7.30 -15.73
CA PHE A 355 -12.25 8.28 -16.41
C PHE A 355 -12.43 7.97 -17.90
N SER A 356 -11.42 7.42 -18.58
CA SER A 356 -11.54 7.02 -19.99
C SER A 356 -12.53 5.87 -20.22
N VAL A 357 -12.78 5.03 -19.21
CA VAL A 357 -13.67 3.85 -19.33
C VAL A 357 -15.07 4.15 -18.77
N LEU A 358 -15.32 5.36 -18.26
CA LEU A 358 -16.62 5.74 -17.72
C LEU A 358 -17.65 5.77 -18.86
N PRO A 359 -18.75 4.99 -18.79
CA PRO A 359 -19.76 4.94 -19.86
C PRO A 359 -20.66 6.18 -19.80
N LEU A 360 -20.20 7.30 -20.36
CA LEU A 360 -20.95 8.56 -20.40
C LEU A 360 -22.18 8.46 -21.31
N ASP A 361 -22.10 7.66 -22.38
CA ASP A 361 -23.13 7.55 -23.43
C ASP A 361 -24.36 6.72 -23.04
N LYS A 362 -24.30 5.94 -21.95
CA LYS A 362 -25.39 5.02 -21.54
C LYS A 362 -26.32 5.58 -20.46
N SER A 363 -26.16 6.84 -20.05
CA SER A 363 -26.92 7.42 -18.94
C SER A 363 -28.18 8.17 -19.41
N PRO A 364 -29.36 7.94 -18.77
CA PRO A 364 -30.62 8.59 -19.15
C PRO A 364 -30.76 10.05 -18.68
N ILE A 365 -29.67 10.70 -18.25
CA ILE A 365 -29.64 12.06 -17.68
C ILE A 365 -29.01 13.00 -18.72
N ARG A 366 -29.38 14.30 -18.72
CA ARG A 366 -28.75 15.32 -19.58
C ARG A 366 -27.23 15.28 -19.42
N LEU A 367 -26.53 14.94 -20.50
CA LEU A 367 -25.07 14.74 -20.54
C LEU A 367 -24.31 15.95 -19.96
N ASP A 368 -24.74 17.17 -20.28
CA ASP A 368 -24.08 18.40 -19.82
C ASP A 368 -24.11 18.59 -18.28
N PHE A 369 -25.21 18.19 -17.62
CA PHE A 369 -25.32 18.34 -16.16
C PHE A 369 -24.48 17.28 -15.44
N LEU A 370 -24.52 16.03 -15.93
CA LEU A 370 -23.73 14.94 -15.37
C LEU A 370 -22.24 15.19 -15.55
N GLN A 371 -21.81 15.67 -16.73
CA GLN A 371 -20.42 16.01 -17.02
C GLN A 371 -19.90 17.15 -16.12
N ASN A 372 -20.68 18.21 -15.90
CA ASN A 372 -20.27 19.31 -15.03
C ASN A 372 -20.19 18.89 -13.55
N GLU A 373 -21.12 18.06 -13.08
CA GLU A 373 -21.08 17.52 -11.71
C GLU A 373 -19.88 16.58 -11.52
N LEU A 374 -19.62 15.71 -12.51
CA LEU A 374 -18.43 14.85 -12.53
C LEU A 374 -17.14 15.66 -12.57
N ALA A 375 -17.10 16.77 -13.31
CA ALA A 375 -15.95 17.69 -13.33
C ALA A 375 -15.74 18.36 -11.96
N PHE A 376 -16.81 18.71 -11.25
CA PHE A 376 -16.71 19.24 -9.89
C PHE A 376 -16.21 18.19 -8.90
N LEU A 377 -16.72 16.96 -8.98
CA LEU A 377 -16.26 15.84 -8.17
C LEU A 377 -14.79 15.49 -8.48
N ASN A 378 -14.40 15.57 -9.75
CA ASN A 378 -13.03 15.36 -10.23
C ASN A 378 -12.06 16.38 -9.62
N MET A 379 -12.46 17.65 -9.42
CA MET A 379 -11.64 18.61 -8.66
C MET A 379 -11.40 18.16 -7.22
N GLY A 380 -12.44 17.65 -6.54
CA GLY A 380 -12.30 17.12 -5.18
C GLY A 380 -11.35 15.92 -5.13
N LEU A 381 -11.46 15.01 -6.10
CA LEU A 381 -10.62 13.82 -6.20
C LEU A 381 -9.16 14.19 -6.54
N ALA A 382 -8.95 15.12 -7.48
CA ALA A 382 -7.64 15.68 -7.80
C ALA A 382 -7.01 16.34 -6.56
N GLY A 383 -7.78 17.13 -5.80
CA GLY A 383 -7.34 17.72 -4.54
C GLY A 383 -6.93 16.67 -3.49
N PHE A 384 -7.64 15.54 -3.44
CA PHE A 384 -7.28 14.41 -2.58
C PHE A 384 -5.96 13.77 -3.01
N VAL A 385 -5.76 13.52 -4.31
CA VAL A 385 -4.50 12.99 -4.85
C VAL A 385 -3.34 13.95 -4.54
N LEU A 386 -3.52 15.25 -4.76
CA LEU A 386 -2.50 16.26 -4.46
C LEU A 386 -2.18 16.34 -2.97
N SER A 387 -3.19 16.25 -2.10
CA SER A 387 -3.00 16.24 -0.65
C SER A 387 -2.22 15.02 -0.18
N ALA A 388 -2.55 13.84 -0.69
CA ALA A 388 -1.82 12.60 -0.39
C ALA A 388 -0.35 12.69 -0.81
N LEU A 389 -0.08 13.33 -1.95
CA LEU A 389 1.28 13.59 -2.42
C LEU A 389 2.04 14.60 -1.58
N CYS A 390 1.39 15.69 -1.21
CA CYS A 390 1.99 16.69 -0.35
C CYS A 390 2.33 16.10 1.02
N ALA A 391 1.45 15.26 1.58
CA ALA A 391 1.72 14.56 2.82
C ALA A 391 2.96 13.64 2.73
N ARG A 392 3.26 13.11 1.54
CA ARG A 392 4.38 12.19 1.34
C ARG A 392 5.72 12.90 1.08
N PHE A 393 5.72 13.87 0.17
CA PHE A 393 6.94 14.52 -0.30
C PHE A 393 7.19 15.88 0.37
N VAL A 394 6.13 16.68 0.53
CA VAL A 394 6.24 18.08 0.96
C VAL A 394 6.29 18.18 2.48
N PHE A 395 5.46 17.42 3.18
CA PHE A 395 5.46 17.35 4.64
C PHE A 395 6.78 16.82 5.21
N THR A 396 7.35 15.80 4.57
CA THR A 396 8.62 15.21 5.01
C THR A 396 9.85 16.02 4.60
N ALA A 397 9.71 17.04 3.75
CA ALA A 397 10.82 17.80 3.17
C ALA A 397 11.73 18.49 4.19
N VAL A 398 11.18 18.94 5.33
CA VAL A 398 11.97 19.54 6.41
C VAL A 398 12.66 18.45 7.23
N SER A 399 11.95 17.38 7.55
CA SER A 399 12.49 16.23 8.29
C SER A 399 13.59 15.51 7.50
N ALA A 400 13.52 15.50 6.16
CA ALA A 400 14.49 14.88 5.26
C ALA A 400 15.90 15.46 5.34
N GLU A 401 16.09 16.62 5.99
CA GLU A 401 17.43 17.13 6.35
C GLU A 401 18.15 16.22 7.36
N GLY A 402 17.39 15.46 8.15
CA GLY A 402 17.90 14.51 9.13
C GLY A 402 18.87 15.14 10.13
N GLU A 403 19.87 14.36 10.51
CA GLU A 403 20.94 14.79 11.44
C GLU A 403 21.80 15.94 10.90
N ALA A 404 21.75 16.25 9.60
CA ALA A 404 22.54 17.34 9.00
C ALA A 404 21.88 18.73 9.16
N TYR A 405 20.69 18.82 9.77
CA TYR A 405 19.95 20.08 9.93
C TYR A 405 20.74 21.17 10.67
N TRP A 406 21.67 20.80 11.56
CA TRP A 406 22.51 21.77 12.26
C TRP A 406 23.37 22.62 11.30
N ILE A 407 23.75 22.09 10.14
CA ILE A 407 24.53 22.81 9.11
C ILE A 407 23.71 23.96 8.52
N ILE A 408 22.40 23.73 8.32
CA ILE A 408 21.49 24.78 7.83
C ILE A 408 21.32 25.85 8.90
N ARG A 409 21.21 25.45 10.17
CA ARG A 409 21.03 26.38 11.29
C ARG A 409 22.29 27.22 11.57
N SER A 410 23.49 26.71 11.28
CA SER A 410 24.75 27.44 11.39
C SER A 410 25.07 28.30 10.17
N SER A 411 24.35 28.12 9.06
CA SER A 411 24.52 28.94 7.86
C SER A 411 23.94 30.36 8.05
N PRO A 412 24.42 31.37 7.29
CA PRO A 412 23.88 32.75 7.35
C PRO A 412 22.47 32.88 6.75
N LEU A 413 21.79 31.78 6.41
CA LEU A 413 20.48 31.78 5.78
C LEU A 413 19.37 31.97 6.81
N LYS A 414 18.52 32.98 6.58
CA LYS A 414 17.29 33.15 7.36
C LYS A 414 16.34 31.96 7.15
N ILE A 415 15.77 31.43 8.22
CA ILE A 415 14.83 30.28 8.20
C ILE A 415 13.66 30.51 7.24
N LYS A 416 13.12 31.74 7.17
CA LYS A 416 12.07 32.12 6.21
C LYS A 416 12.50 31.83 4.77
N ARG A 417 13.74 32.16 4.41
CA ARG A 417 14.29 31.96 3.06
C ARG A 417 14.49 30.48 2.75
N TYR A 418 14.85 29.68 3.77
CA TYR A 418 14.92 28.23 3.67
C TYR A 418 13.56 27.60 3.39
N LEU A 419 12.51 27.98 4.13
CA LEU A 419 11.15 27.48 3.89
C LEU A 419 10.62 27.90 2.51
N TRP A 420 10.88 29.14 2.07
CA TRP A 420 10.53 29.58 0.73
C TRP A 420 11.26 28.80 -0.37
N GLY A 421 12.53 28.44 -0.15
CA GLY A 421 13.28 27.58 -1.06
C GLY A 421 12.61 26.22 -1.25
N LYS A 422 12.18 25.58 -0.16
CA LYS A 422 11.43 24.32 -0.21
C LYS A 422 10.06 24.50 -0.86
N PHE A 423 9.36 25.58 -0.54
CA PHE A 423 8.06 25.90 -1.12
C PHE A 423 8.13 26.00 -2.64
N ILE A 424 9.07 26.78 -3.17
CA ILE A 424 9.23 26.94 -4.61
C ILE A 424 9.64 25.62 -5.27
N PHE A 425 10.54 24.86 -4.64
CA PHE A 425 11.00 23.57 -5.17
C PHE A 425 9.85 22.56 -5.34
N PHE A 426 8.94 22.46 -4.37
CA PHE A 426 7.80 21.53 -4.45
C PHE A 426 6.57 22.09 -5.15
N LEU A 427 6.36 23.41 -5.12
CA LEU A 427 5.22 24.04 -5.78
C LEU A 427 5.24 23.78 -7.28
N PHE A 428 6.37 23.98 -7.96
CA PHE A 428 6.47 23.84 -9.41
C PHE A 428 6.08 22.44 -9.92
N PRO A 429 6.66 21.32 -9.44
CA PRO A 429 6.29 19.99 -9.91
C PRO A 429 4.85 19.62 -9.54
N ILE A 430 4.35 20.01 -8.36
CA ILE A 430 2.98 19.68 -7.93
C ILE A 430 1.95 20.49 -8.70
N PHE A 431 2.25 21.75 -9.03
CA PHE A 431 1.40 22.58 -9.87
C PHE A 431 1.27 22.00 -11.28
N ILE A 432 2.39 21.63 -11.91
CA ILE A 432 2.37 20.97 -13.23
C ILE A 432 1.54 19.69 -13.17
N LEU A 433 1.72 18.89 -12.11
CA LEU A 433 0.97 17.66 -11.93
C LEU A 433 -0.53 17.89 -11.80
N ALA A 434 -0.93 18.89 -11.00
CA ALA A 434 -2.32 19.29 -10.79
C ALA A 434 -2.99 19.70 -12.10
N GLU A 435 -2.34 20.56 -12.87
CA GLU A 435 -2.85 21.06 -14.15
C GLU A 435 -2.96 19.94 -15.17
N VAL A 436 -1.93 19.10 -15.32
CA VAL A 436 -1.97 17.96 -16.24
C VAL A 436 -3.12 17.03 -15.89
N LEU A 437 -3.33 16.74 -14.60
CA LEU A 437 -4.37 15.83 -14.14
C LEU A 437 -5.77 16.39 -14.41
N ILE A 438 -6.02 17.66 -14.11
CA ILE A 438 -7.33 18.30 -14.36
C ILE A 438 -7.60 18.51 -15.85
N VAL A 439 -6.61 18.98 -16.63
CA VAL A 439 -6.79 19.19 -18.07
C VAL A 439 -7.01 17.87 -18.79
N ALA A 440 -6.23 16.83 -18.49
CA ALA A 440 -6.39 15.52 -19.11
C ALA A 440 -7.73 14.87 -18.76
N THR A 441 -8.15 14.92 -17.49
CA THR A 441 -9.45 14.36 -17.09
C THR A 441 -10.63 15.12 -17.66
N ASN A 442 -10.61 16.45 -17.64
CA ASN A 442 -11.68 17.25 -18.23
C ASN A 442 -11.78 17.07 -19.74
N TYR A 443 -10.65 16.86 -20.42
CA TYR A 443 -10.61 16.51 -21.83
C TYR A 443 -11.25 15.15 -22.09
N LEU A 444 -10.93 14.13 -21.28
CA LEU A 444 -11.54 12.79 -21.38
C LEU A 444 -13.05 12.78 -21.06
N LEU A 445 -13.50 13.72 -20.23
CA LEU A 445 -14.91 13.89 -19.84
C LEU A 445 -15.70 14.79 -20.82
N GLU A 446 -15.07 15.34 -21.85
CA GLU A 446 -15.66 16.26 -22.84
C GLU A 446 -16.38 17.47 -22.20
N VAL A 447 -15.81 18.01 -21.13
CA VAL A 447 -16.43 19.07 -20.33
C VAL A 447 -16.41 20.41 -21.07
N THR A 448 -17.42 21.25 -20.82
CA THR A 448 -17.49 22.62 -21.35
C THR A 448 -16.23 23.46 -21.05
N LEU A 449 -15.84 24.32 -22.01
CA LEU A 449 -14.64 25.16 -21.90
C LEU A 449 -14.62 26.05 -20.64
N PHE A 450 -15.79 26.56 -20.24
CA PHE A 450 -15.92 27.37 -19.03
C PHE A 450 -15.50 26.59 -17.78
N MET A 451 -16.01 25.37 -17.61
CA MET A 451 -15.70 24.54 -16.46
C MET A 451 -14.26 24.03 -16.50
N MET A 452 -13.68 23.82 -17.69
CA MET A 452 -12.26 23.51 -17.86
C MET A 452 -11.35 24.64 -17.34
N ILE A 453 -11.64 25.89 -17.69
CA ILE A 453 -10.87 27.05 -17.20
C ILE A 453 -11.08 27.25 -15.70
N LEU A 454 -12.33 27.17 -15.24
CA LEU A 454 -12.66 27.35 -13.83
C LEU A 454 -11.96 26.31 -12.95
N SER A 455 -11.96 25.05 -13.37
CA SER A 455 -11.32 23.96 -12.62
C SER A 455 -9.80 24.02 -12.65
N SER A 456 -9.18 24.40 -13.78
CA SER A 456 -7.73 24.65 -13.87
C SER A 456 -7.30 25.78 -12.93
N ILE A 457 -7.97 26.94 -12.96
CA ILE A 457 -7.64 28.05 -12.06
C ILE A 457 -7.81 27.64 -10.59
N THR A 458 -8.90 26.94 -10.28
CA THR A 458 -9.23 26.51 -8.91
C THR A 458 -8.21 25.51 -8.37
N ILE A 459 -7.84 24.49 -9.15
CA ILE A 459 -6.81 23.51 -8.73
C ILE A 459 -5.44 24.17 -8.59
N GLY A 460 -5.16 25.16 -9.43
CA GLY A 460 -3.97 26.00 -9.33
C GLY A 460 -3.88 26.63 -7.95
N PHE A 461 -4.89 27.39 -7.52
CA PHE A 461 -4.94 27.99 -6.18
C PHE A 461 -4.92 26.97 -5.04
N MET A 462 -5.66 25.85 -5.18
CA MET A 462 -5.63 24.77 -4.18
C MET A 462 -4.21 24.23 -4.01
N THR A 463 -3.45 24.08 -5.10
CA THR A 463 -2.08 23.59 -5.04
C THR A 463 -1.17 24.47 -4.18
N PHE A 464 -1.28 25.80 -4.29
CA PHE A 464 -0.57 26.71 -3.40
C PHE A 464 -0.91 26.47 -1.93
N GLY A 465 -2.21 26.33 -1.62
CA GLY A 465 -2.69 26.08 -0.27
C GLY A 465 -2.18 24.75 0.30
N ILE A 466 -2.30 23.66 -0.46
CA ILE A 466 -1.90 22.32 -0.04
C ILE A 466 -0.38 22.25 0.18
N VAL A 467 0.43 22.81 -0.73
CA VAL A 467 1.90 22.83 -0.59
C VAL A 467 2.32 23.68 0.61
N ALA A 468 1.68 24.84 0.83
CA ALA A 468 1.96 25.69 1.97
C ALA A 468 1.64 25.00 3.30
N LEU A 469 0.49 24.32 3.38
CA LEU A 469 0.12 23.52 4.55
C LEU A 469 1.09 22.34 4.77
N GLY A 470 1.48 21.65 3.70
CA GLY A 470 2.45 20.55 3.77
C GLY A 470 3.77 20.99 4.41
N ILE A 471 4.37 22.07 3.91
CA ILE A 471 5.64 22.59 4.46
C ILE A 471 5.44 23.16 5.85
N GLY A 472 4.34 23.89 6.08
CA GLY A 472 4.02 24.48 7.37
C GLY A 472 3.92 23.42 8.47
N PHE A 473 3.10 22.39 8.26
CA PHE A 473 2.97 21.28 9.21
C PHE A 473 4.26 20.47 9.34
N GLY A 474 4.97 20.24 8.24
CA GLY A 474 6.28 19.56 8.25
C GLY A 474 7.34 20.32 9.06
N ALA A 475 7.27 21.65 9.07
CA ALA A 475 8.14 22.50 9.87
C ALA A 475 7.74 22.58 11.35
N ILE A 476 6.45 22.43 11.68
CA ILE A 476 5.95 22.43 13.07
C ILE A 476 6.29 21.11 13.77
N TYR A 477 6.23 19.98 13.04
CA TYR A 477 6.48 18.64 13.59
C TYR A 477 7.69 17.94 12.95
N PRO A 478 8.90 18.54 12.96
CA PRO A 478 10.05 17.96 12.30
C PRO A 478 10.58 16.76 13.09
N LYS A 479 10.86 15.66 12.38
CA LYS A 479 11.44 14.44 12.96
C LYS A 479 12.77 14.12 12.28
N PHE A 480 13.83 14.75 12.78
CA PHE A 480 15.19 14.61 12.22
C PHE A 480 15.83 13.26 12.51
N LYS A 481 15.42 12.58 13.59
CA LYS A 481 15.86 11.23 13.93
C LYS A 481 14.89 10.20 13.35
N HIS A 482 15.09 9.85 12.08
CA HIS A 482 14.31 8.81 11.40
C HIS A 482 15.26 7.88 10.63
N GLU A 483 14.89 6.61 10.51
CA GLU A 483 15.67 5.62 9.74
C GLU A 483 15.20 5.56 8.28
N ASN A 484 13.93 5.85 8.06
CA ASN A 484 13.31 5.95 6.74
C ASN A 484 12.37 7.15 6.73
N ILE A 485 12.31 7.88 5.61
CA ILE A 485 11.41 9.04 5.44
C ILE A 485 9.95 8.63 5.65
N GLY A 486 9.58 7.38 5.39
CA GLY A 486 8.24 6.86 5.70
C GLY A 486 7.89 6.74 7.20
N GLN A 487 8.87 6.89 8.11
CA GLN A 487 8.64 6.89 9.58
C GLN A 487 8.36 8.30 10.15
N VAL A 488 8.50 9.32 9.32
CA VAL A 488 8.14 10.72 9.61
C VAL A 488 6.66 10.88 9.31
#